data_AF-A0A8H7BRJ5-F1
#
_entry.id   AF-A0A8H7BRJ5-F1
#
_cell.length_a   1.000
_cell.length_b   1.000
_cell.length_c   1.000
_cell.angle_alpha   90.00
_cell.angle_beta   90.00
_cell.angle_gamma   90.00
#
_symmetry.space_group_name_H-M   'P 1'
#
loop_
_entity.id
_entity.type
_entity.pdbx_description
1 polymer ?
#
loop_
_entity_poly.entity_id
_entity_poly.type
_entity_poly.pdbx_seq_one_letter_code
_entity_poly.pdbx_strand_id
1 'polypeptide(L)'
;MTLGGKILIIKMAKMGGVSIFNALYTVCNEYEEIRLQQFTPTKSLRHLRASFNRMLNSYRLCGDEQPEVFFTDNVRGDRQFLENALPSLRRSLQSDTNEDTENASSTNDSIYPSDDISGYNVQILSEDSSDSDSFSDSSREIYSSSFATIIPSTRYISMTMLASTEQTFSQSSSSNTGTGNPRILKDIFHLMDMIKVTRCHSLAKEFARRFRDSIFVTDPDDRRRVEAYLMTKSTSLDYMLSTRPAWVLRRVRRTVPRAEELYPVVENLFREYGSLECAKTGLPLFDSEVWSQAINVLKAIRRGEVSDPPGIPLYFKMGEDKNGLPLYRCSRGTNSLEGGVHQNIIRNFLSFGAGPHLTGCALADYRLRHNIDVSD
;
A
#
# COMPACT_ATOMS: atom_id res chain seq x y z
N MET A 1 10.05 12.79 -6.36
CA MET A 1 9.51 12.81 -4.99
C MET A 1 8.26 11.93 -4.87
N THR A 2 8.06 11.21 -3.74
CA THR A 2 6.86 10.38 -3.49
C THR A 2 6.15 10.80 -2.21
N LEU A 3 4.81 10.84 -2.21
CA LEU A 3 4.02 11.10 -1.00
C LEU A 3 3.24 9.87 -0.55
N GLY A 4 3.05 9.75 0.75
CA GLY A 4 2.05 8.85 1.35
C GLY A 4 1.06 9.66 2.17
N GLY A 5 -0.24 9.41 2.00
CA GLY A 5 -1.30 10.08 2.75
C GLY A 5 -2.15 9.07 3.53
N LYS A 6 -2.41 9.35 4.81
CA LYS A 6 -3.25 8.50 5.67
C LYS A 6 -4.18 9.33 6.54
N ILE A 7 -5.38 8.79 6.77
CA ILE A 7 -6.38 9.33 7.69
C ILE A 7 -6.28 8.57 9.02
N LEU A 8 -6.07 9.30 10.11
CA LEU A 8 -6.29 8.82 11.46
C LEU A 8 -7.66 9.27 11.96
N ILE A 9 -8.44 8.36 12.54
CA ILE A 9 -9.65 8.74 13.27
C ILE A 9 -9.27 9.11 14.69
N ILE A 10 -9.66 10.31 15.10
CA ILE A 10 -9.29 10.89 16.39
C ILE A 10 -10.52 11.05 17.26
N LYS A 11 -10.33 10.86 18.57
CA LYS A 11 -11.33 11.21 19.59
C LYS A 11 -10.81 12.42 20.37
N MET A 12 -11.24 13.61 19.97
CA MET A 12 -10.90 14.86 20.67
C MET A 12 -12.00 15.23 21.68
N ALA A 13 -11.72 16.18 22.57
CA ALA A 13 -12.76 16.74 23.43
C ALA A 13 -13.87 17.36 22.61
N LYS A 14 -15.10 17.00 22.98
CA LYS A 14 -16.32 17.55 22.38
C LYS A 14 -16.55 18.96 22.92
N MET A 15 -16.91 19.89 22.04
CA MET A 15 -17.39 21.21 22.48
C MET A 15 -18.91 21.19 22.49
N GLY A 16 -19.53 21.44 23.65
CA GLY A 16 -20.98 21.37 23.80
C GLY A 16 -21.56 19.99 23.46
N GLY A 17 -20.82 18.90 23.71
CA GLY A 17 -21.26 17.53 23.38
C GLY A 17 -21.09 17.12 21.91
N VAL A 18 -20.62 18.02 21.04
CA VAL A 18 -20.40 17.75 19.60
C VAL A 18 -18.92 17.58 19.28
N SER A 19 -18.61 16.56 18.48
CA SER A 19 -17.26 16.37 17.92
C SER A 19 -17.03 17.35 16.77
N ILE A 20 -16.05 18.24 16.91
CA ILE A 20 -15.70 19.23 15.87
C ILE A 20 -14.86 18.60 14.76
N PHE A 21 -13.94 17.71 15.14
CA PHE A 21 -13.03 17.03 14.24
C PHE A 21 -13.14 15.54 14.46
N ASN A 22 -13.40 14.80 13.37
CA ASN A 22 -13.55 13.35 13.40
C ASN A 22 -12.32 12.64 12.83
N ALA A 23 -11.40 13.37 12.20
CA ALA A 23 -10.22 12.81 11.59
C ALA A 23 -9.03 13.77 11.63
N LEU A 24 -7.84 13.20 11.59
CA LEU A 24 -6.58 13.86 11.32
C LEU A 24 -6.01 13.30 10.01
N TYR A 25 -5.83 14.15 9.01
CA TYR A 25 -5.13 13.78 7.80
C TYR A 25 -3.64 14.07 7.95
N THR A 26 -2.78 13.12 7.57
CA THR A 26 -1.32 13.30 7.56
C THR A 26 -0.76 12.86 6.21
N VAL A 27 0.13 13.67 5.64
CA VAL A 27 0.90 13.36 4.44
C VAL A 27 2.37 13.47 4.76
N CYS A 28 3.13 12.42 4.43
CA CYS A 28 4.58 12.40 4.51
C CYS A 28 5.20 12.25 3.12
N ASN A 29 6.46 12.70 2.97
CA ASN A 29 7.31 12.40 1.81
C ASN A 29 8.11 11.09 2.00
N GLU A 30 8.98 10.77 1.04
CA GLU A 30 9.87 9.60 1.06
C GLU A 30 10.84 9.55 2.25
N TYR A 31 11.09 10.69 2.89
CA TYR A 31 11.96 10.82 4.06
C TYR A 31 11.20 10.69 5.38
N GLU A 32 9.89 10.47 5.32
CA GLU A 32 8.95 10.47 6.45
C GLU A 32 8.73 11.84 7.09
N GLU A 33 9.16 12.93 6.44
CA GLU A 33 8.84 14.29 6.87
C GLU A 33 7.35 14.56 6.63
N ILE A 34 6.69 15.12 7.64
CA ILE A 34 5.29 15.54 7.57
C ILE A 34 5.22 16.82 6.73
N ARG A 35 4.61 16.70 5.54
CA ARG A 35 4.42 17.80 4.58
C ARG A 35 3.02 18.43 4.69
N LEU A 36 2.05 17.68 5.19
CA LEU A 36 0.72 18.18 5.48
C LEU A 36 0.14 17.47 6.69
N GLN A 37 -0.44 18.24 7.60
CA GLN A 37 -1.19 17.69 8.72
C GLN A 37 -2.37 18.58 9.06
N GLN A 38 -3.59 18.04 9.08
CA GLN A 38 -4.79 18.83 9.30
C GLN A 38 -5.93 18.04 9.93
N PHE A 39 -6.59 18.63 10.93
CA PHE A 39 -7.86 18.14 11.45
C PHE A 39 -9.02 18.39 10.47
N THR A 40 -9.85 17.37 10.26
CA THR A 40 -11.00 17.44 9.38
C THR A 40 -12.28 17.03 10.11
N PRO A 41 -13.41 17.71 9.82
CA PRO A 41 -14.70 17.37 10.43
C PRO A 41 -15.25 16.03 9.90
N THR A 42 -14.77 15.57 8.75
CA THR A 42 -15.14 14.28 8.16
C THR A 42 -13.91 13.57 7.59
N LYS A 43 -14.06 12.29 7.21
CA LYS A 43 -13.02 11.53 6.50
C LYS A 43 -12.84 11.99 5.03
N SER A 44 -13.60 12.98 4.56
CA SER A 44 -13.55 13.45 3.17
C SER A 44 -12.35 14.37 2.93
N LEU A 45 -11.65 14.13 1.82
CA LEU A 45 -10.52 14.98 1.39
C LEU A 45 -10.92 16.41 1.01
N ARG A 46 -12.21 16.69 0.78
CA ARG A 46 -12.68 18.03 0.37
C ARG A 46 -12.21 19.18 1.29
N HIS A 47 -12.02 18.88 2.57
CA HIS A 47 -11.57 19.83 3.59
C HIS A 47 -10.08 20.18 3.50
N LEU A 48 -9.32 19.46 2.66
CA LEU A 48 -7.87 19.56 2.58
C LEU A 48 -7.38 20.43 1.43
N ARG A 49 -8.27 20.92 0.54
CA ARG A 49 -7.88 21.69 -0.66
C ARG A 49 -6.94 22.85 -0.33
N ALA A 50 -7.29 23.65 0.69
CA ALA A 50 -6.46 24.77 1.12
C ALA A 50 -5.11 24.32 1.66
N SER A 51 -5.04 23.19 2.36
CA SER A 51 -3.78 22.66 2.89
C SER A 51 -2.89 22.06 1.81
N PHE A 52 -3.44 21.37 0.82
CA PHE A 52 -2.68 20.92 -0.34
C PHE A 52 -2.11 22.12 -1.11
N ASN A 53 -2.89 23.18 -1.30
CA ASN A 53 -2.40 24.42 -1.93
C ASN A 53 -1.24 25.04 -1.14
N ARG A 54 -1.32 25.08 0.19
CA ARG A 54 -0.23 25.57 1.05
C ARG A 54 1.02 24.68 0.96
N MET A 55 0.85 23.36 0.99
CA MET A 55 1.93 22.40 0.84
C MET A 55 2.64 22.59 -0.50
N LEU A 56 1.89 22.69 -1.61
CA LEU A 56 2.46 22.95 -2.93
C LEU A 56 3.13 24.31 -3.04
N ASN A 57 2.57 25.34 -2.42
CA ASN A 57 3.21 26.65 -2.37
C ASN A 57 4.54 26.59 -1.61
N SER A 58 4.60 25.82 -0.52
CA SER A 58 5.86 25.58 0.19
C SER A 58 6.91 24.91 -0.71
N TYR A 59 6.53 23.89 -1.48
CA TYR A 59 7.46 23.28 -2.43
C TYR A 59 8.03 24.30 -3.43
N ARG A 60 7.16 25.12 -4.01
CA ARG A 60 7.60 26.17 -4.95
C ARG A 60 8.53 27.19 -4.30
N LEU A 61 8.24 27.61 -3.07
CA LEU A 61 9.06 28.58 -2.34
C LEU A 61 10.43 28.00 -1.93
N CYS A 62 10.49 26.72 -1.60
CA CYS A 62 11.73 26.03 -1.24
C CYS A 62 12.54 25.54 -2.44
N GLY A 63 11.96 25.57 -3.65
CA GLY A 63 12.59 24.98 -4.85
C GLY A 63 12.49 23.46 -4.92
N ASP A 64 11.57 22.85 -4.16
CA ASP A 64 11.35 21.41 -4.14
C ASP A 64 10.55 20.96 -5.39
N GLU A 65 10.86 19.76 -5.88
CA GLU A 65 10.07 19.11 -6.93
C GLU A 65 8.67 18.72 -6.43
N GLN A 66 7.69 18.77 -7.33
CA GLN A 66 6.36 18.28 -6.99
C GLN A 66 6.33 16.74 -6.93
N PRO A 67 5.44 16.17 -6.09
CA PRO A 67 5.26 14.72 -5.99
C PRO A 67 4.86 14.08 -7.31
N GLU A 68 5.50 12.99 -7.67
CA GLU A 68 5.16 12.20 -8.87
C GLU A 68 4.32 10.96 -8.54
N VAL A 69 4.32 10.52 -7.29
CA VAL A 69 3.55 9.35 -6.81
C VAL A 69 2.87 9.69 -5.50
N PHE A 70 1.65 9.18 -5.30
CA PHE A 70 0.90 9.31 -4.06
C PHE A 70 0.34 7.96 -3.60
N PHE A 71 0.68 7.51 -2.39
CA PHE A 71 0.11 6.30 -1.78
C PHE A 71 -1.11 6.63 -0.90
N THR A 72 -2.20 5.89 -1.06
CA THR A 72 -3.43 6.00 -0.24
C THR A 72 -4.10 4.64 -0.04
N ASP A 73 -4.83 4.49 1.06
CA ASP A 73 -5.69 3.32 1.31
C ASP A 73 -6.94 3.31 0.39
N ASN A 74 -7.39 4.48 -0.06
CA ASN A 74 -8.63 4.66 -0.83
C ASN A 74 -8.41 5.32 -2.20
N VAL A 75 -7.64 4.66 -3.07
CA VAL A 75 -7.30 5.16 -4.42
C VAL A 75 -8.52 5.67 -5.17
N ARG A 76 -9.63 4.93 -5.17
CA ARG A 76 -10.83 5.28 -5.94
C ARG A 76 -11.52 6.55 -5.42
N GLY A 77 -11.72 6.65 -4.11
CA GLY A 77 -12.36 7.81 -3.50
C GLY A 77 -11.50 9.07 -3.57
N ASP A 78 -10.18 8.89 -3.55
CA ASP A 78 -9.23 10.00 -3.44
C ASP A 78 -8.75 10.52 -4.80
N ARG A 79 -8.82 9.68 -5.86
CA ARG A 79 -8.26 9.97 -7.19
C ARG A 79 -8.61 11.35 -7.71
N GLN A 80 -9.90 11.65 -7.85
CA GLN A 80 -10.34 12.92 -8.45
C GLN A 80 -9.85 14.12 -7.65
N PHE A 81 -9.85 14.04 -6.31
CA PHE A 81 -9.35 15.11 -5.47
C PHE A 81 -7.83 15.27 -5.64
N LEU A 82 -7.07 14.17 -5.57
CA LEU A 82 -5.61 14.17 -5.64
C LEU A 82 -5.11 14.63 -7.01
N GLU A 83 -5.71 14.16 -8.11
CA GLU A 83 -5.38 14.62 -9.47
C GLU A 83 -5.67 16.13 -9.66
N ASN A 84 -6.69 16.66 -8.98
CA ASN A 84 -6.99 18.10 -9.00
C ASN A 84 -6.06 18.93 -8.10
N ALA A 85 -5.68 18.38 -6.94
CA ALA A 85 -4.83 19.05 -5.97
C ALA A 85 -3.34 18.98 -6.34
N LEU A 86 -2.91 17.91 -7.01
CA LEU A 86 -1.53 17.62 -7.42
C LEU A 86 -1.52 17.29 -8.93
N PRO A 87 -1.47 18.31 -9.81
CA PRO A 87 -1.52 18.09 -11.25
C PRO A 87 -0.38 17.20 -11.79
N SER A 88 0.76 17.14 -11.09
CA SER A 88 1.87 16.22 -11.40
C SER A 88 1.49 14.73 -11.35
N LEU A 89 0.40 14.39 -10.66
CA LEU A 89 -0.13 13.01 -10.64
C LEU A 89 -1.00 12.69 -11.85
N ARG A 90 -1.46 13.70 -12.60
CA ARG A 90 -2.17 13.47 -13.85
C ARG A 90 -1.19 12.93 -14.86
N ARG A 91 -1.55 11.85 -15.56
CA ARG A 91 -0.79 11.46 -16.76
C ARG A 91 -0.85 12.62 -17.74
N SER A 92 0.29 13.02 -18.31
CA SER A 92 0.25 13.69 -19.59
C SER A 92 -0.38 12.70 -20.55
N LEU A 93 -1.66 12.91 -20.88
CA LEU A 93 -2.13 12.49 -22.19
C LEU A 93 -1.23 13.27 -23.13
N GLN A 94 -0.19 12.65 -23.67
CA GLN A 94 0.37 13.22 -24.90
C GLN A 94 -0.80 13.18 -25.87
N SER A 95 -1.30 14.37 -26.16
CA SER A 95 -2.32 14.63 -27.15
C SER A 95 -1.74 14.17 -28.48
N ASP A 96 -2.16 13.00 -28.95
CA ASP A 96 -2.26 12.76 -30.38
C ASP A 96 -3.40 13.65 -30.89
N THR A 97 -3.19 14.97 -30.88
CA THR A 97 -3.94 15.91 -31.71
C THR A 97 -3.38 15.75 -33.11
N ASN A 98 -3.82 14.71 -33.81
CA ASN A 98 -3.97 14.82 -35.25
C ASN A 98 -5.31 15.50 -35.48
N GLU A 99 -5.21 16.75 -35.94
CA GLU A 99 -6.26 17.40 -36.71
C GLU A 99 -6.70 16.42 -37.80
N ASP A 100 -7.95 15.99 -37.74
CA ASP A 100 -8.72 15.70 -38.94
C ASP A 100 -10.16 16.14 -38.66
N THR A 101 -10.46 17.28 -39.26
CA THR A 101 -11.80 17.85 -39.35
C THR A 101 -12.51 17.10 -40.47
N GLU A 102 -13.67 16.51 -40.22
CA GLU A 102 -14.91 16.72 -41.01
C GLU A 102 -16.05 15.73 -40.63
N ASN A 103 -17.15 16.33 -40.15
CA ASN A 103 -18.56 16.11 -40.48
C ASN A 103 -19.11 14.67 -40.66
N ALA A 104 -20.05 14.27 -39.79
CA ALA A 104 -21.50 14.45 -40.00
C ALA A 104 -22.39 13.49 -39.18
N SER A 105 -23.52 14.04 -38.74
CA SER A 105 -24.83 13.41 -38.56
C SER A 105 -25.12 12.55 -37.33
N SER A 106 -26.09 13.07 -36.58
CA SER A 106 -27.00 12.43 -35.63
C SER A 106 -27.60 11.09 -36.10
N THR A 107 -27.78 10.16 -35.17
CA THR A 107 -29.09 9.55 -34.85
C THR A 107 -29.02 8.83 -33.50
N ASN A 108 -30.09 8.98 -32.71
CA ASN A 108 -30.43 8.18 -31.54
C ASN A 108 -30.36 6.68 -31.84
N ASP A 109 -29.90 5.87 -30.88
CA ASP A 109 -30.75 4.77 -30.41
C ASP A 109 -30.33 4.22 -29.04
N SER A 110 -31.38 3.98 -28.26
CA SER A 110 -31.41 3.42 -26.92
C SER A 110 -31.44 1.90 -27.01
N ILE A 111 -30.54 1.19 -26.29
CA ILE A 111 -30.84 -0.14 -25.75
C ILE A 111 -30.12 -0.28 -24.38
N TYR A 112 -30.88 -0.15 -23.29
CA TYR A 112 -30.61 -0.87 -22.04
C TYR A 112 -31.73 -1.92 -21.90
N PRO A 113 -31.43 -3.19 -21.61
CA PRO A 113 -32.44 -4.11 -21.08
C PRO A 113 -32.61 -3.85 -19.58
N SER A 114 -33.80 -3.41 -19.22
CA SER A 114 -34.36 -3.41 -17.87
C SER A 114 -34.68 -4.85 -17.47
N ASP A 115 -34.32 -5.26 -16.25
CA ASP A 115 -35.07 -6.31 -15.54
C ASP A 115 -35.30 -5.84 -14.10
N ASP A 116 -36.57 -5.57 -13.85
CA ASP A 116 -37.20 -5.35 -12.55
C ASP A 116 -37.17 -6.64 -11.72
N ILE A 117 -36.71 -6.54 -10.47
CA ILE A 117 -37.34 -7.29 -9.37
C ILE A 117 -37.60 -6.29 -8.24
N SER A 118 -38.83 -5.79 -8.23
CA SER A 118 -39.42 -5.09 -7.10
C SER A 118 -39.73 -6.07 -5.96
N GLY A 119 -39.45 -5.65 -4.72
CA GLY A 119 -40.35 -5.93 -3.60
C GLY A 119 -39.76 -6.73 -2.44
N TYR A 120 -38.97 -6.07 -1.60
CA TYR A 120 -39.07 -6.25 -0.14
C TYR A 120 -38.76 -4.92 0.56
N ASN A 121 -39.80 -4.36 1.19
CA ASN A 121 -39.72 -3.24 2.11
C ASN A 121 -39.60 -3.82 3.52
N VAL A 122 -38.47 -3.65 4.21
CA VAL A 122 -38.41 -3.80 5.68
C VAL A 122 -37.42 -2.78 6.26
N GLN A 123 -38.03 -1.80 6.94
CA GLN A 123 -37.60 -1.10 8.15
C GLN A 123 -36.12 -0.86 8.44
N ILE A 124 -35.79 0.44 8.43
CA ILE A 124 -34.69 1.08 9.16
C ILE A 124 -34.78 0.65 10.63
N LEU A 125 -33.80 -0.11 11.08
CA LEU A 125 -33.48 -0.29 12.49
C LEU A 125 -32.07 0.24 12.74
N SER A 126 -32.00 1.16 13.69
CA SER A 126 -30.80 1.64 14.36
C SER A 126 -29.97 0.46 14.87
N GLU A 127 -28.71 0.38 14.44
CA GLU A 127 -27.73 -0.48 15.09
C GLU A 127 -26.75 0.35 15.91
N ASP A 128 -26.84 0.07 17.21
CA ASP A 128 -26.01 0.54 18.28
C ASP A 128 -24.54 0.16 18.12
N SER A 129 -23.74 0.95 18.83
CA SER A 129 -22.36 0.72 19.21
C SER A 129 -21.97 -0.75 19.38
N SER A 130 -20.95 -1.18 18.65
CA SER A 130 -20.04 -2.22 19.12
C SER A 130 -18.60 -1.70 19.07
N ASP A 131 -17.98 -1.74 20.25
CA ASP A 131 -16.60 -1.37 20.51
C ASP A 131 -15.64 -2.15 19.60
N SER A 132 -14.80 -1.41 18.88
CA SER A 132 -13.59 -1.95 18.28
C SER A 132 -12.41 -1.54 19.15
N ASP A 133 -12.02 -2.47 20.03
CA ASP A 133 -10.73 -2.47 20.69
C ASP A 133 -9.64 -2.51 19.61
N SER A 134 -9.06 -1.33 19.38
CA SER A 134 -7.89 -1.15 18.54
C SER A 134 -6.67 -1.48 19.38
N PHE A 135 -6.28 -2.75 19.35
CA PHE A 135 -5.03 -3.18 19.96
C PHE A 135 -3.86 -2.74 19.06
N SER A 136 -3.25 -1.63 19.45
CA SER A 136 -1.92 -1.22 19.05
C SER A 136 -0.90 -2.30 19.42
N ASP A 137 0.00 -2.67 18.52
CA ASP A 137 1.34 -3.07 18.98
C ASP A 137 2.41 -2.66 17.98
N SER A 138 3.14 -1.62 18.40
CA SER A 138 4.51 -1.33 18.02
C SER A 138 5.39 -2.55 18.26
N SER A 139 5.93 -3.15 17.21
CA SER A 139 7.08 -4.07 17.29
C SER A 139 7.00 -5.14 18.39
N ARG A 140 6.30 -6.25 18.14
CA ARG A 140 6.56 -7.49 18.90
C ARG A 140 6.90 -8.69 18.02
N GLU A 141 8.17 -9.04 18.12
CA GLU A 141 8.71 -10.38 17.99
C GLU A 141 7.84 -11.39 18.77
N ILE A 142 7.47 -12.49 18.13
CA ILE A 142 7.26 -13.77 18.82
C ILE A 142 8.13 -14.79 18.09
N TYR A 143 9.41 -14.80 18.46
CA TYR A 143 10.23 -16.00 18.37
C TYR A 143 10.09 -16.72 19.71
N SER A 144 9.29 -17.78 19.74
CA SER A 144 9.40 -18.79 20.79
C SER A 144 9.59 -20.13 20.13
N SER A 145 10.78 -20.69 20.38
CA SER A 145 11.22 -22.02 20.01
C SER A 145 10.35 -23.08 20.68
N SER A 146 9.88 -24.07 19.92
CA SER A 146 10.09 -25.51 20.19
C SER A 146 9.27 -26.39 19.24
N PHE A 147 9.88 -27.52 18.91
CA PHE A 147 9.43 -28.64 18.08
C PHE A 147 9.49 -28.45 16.55
N ALA A 148 10.65 -28.86 16.02
CA ALA A 148 10.80 -29.31 14.65
C ALA A 148 9.96 -30.58 14.46
N THR A 149 8.96 -30.50 13.58
CA THR A 149 8.44 -31.68 12.89
C THR A 149 8.71 -31.49 11.41
N ILE A 150 9.60 -32.34 10.92
CA ILE A 150 10.04 -32.43 9.53
C ILE A 150 8.82 -32.82 8.68
N ILE A 151 8.40 -31.93 7.77
CA ILE A 151 7.55 -32.27 6.63
C ILE A 151 8.32 -31.87 5.37
N PRO A 152 8.35 -32.69 4.29
CA PRO A 152 9.34 -32.57 3.23
C PRO A 152 9.22 -31.26 2.47
N SER A 153 10.39 -30.72 2.10
CA SER A 153 10.57 -29.58 1.21
C SER A 153 9.77 -29.77 -0.09
N THR A 154 8.60 -29.14 -0.18
CA THR A 154 7.92 -28.93 -1.45
C THR A 154 8.62 -27.78 -2.17
N ARG A 155 9.47 -28.23 -3.10
CA ARG A 155 10.23 -27.50 -4.11
C ARG A 155 9.78 -26.06 -4.33
N TYR A 156 10.71 -25.16 -4.07
CA TYR A 156 10.79 -23.82 -4.61
C TYR A 156 10.54 -23.90 -6.13
N ILE A 157 9.37 -23.47 -6.61
CA ILE A 157 9.18 -23.20 -8.04
C ILE A 157 9.93 -21.88 -8.28
N SER A 158 11.22 -22.04 -8.58
CA SER A 158 12.05 -20.96 -9.09
C SER A 158 11.48 -20.52 -10.43
N MET A 159 11.21 -19.22 -10.56
CA MET A 159 10.84 -18.57 -11.82
C MET A 159 12.08 -18.47 -12.73
N THR A 160 12.61 -19.62 -13.16
CA THR A 160 13.77 -19.74 -14.08
C THR A 160 13.58 -20.77 -15.19
N MET A 161 12.35 -21.20 -15.50
CA MET A 161 12.09 -22.06 -16.67
C MET A 161 11.35 -21.31 -17.77
N LEU A 162 12.03 -20.32 -18.37
CA LEU A 162 11.71 -19.76 -19.69
C LEU A 162 12.97 -19.19 -20.37
N ALA A 163 14.10 -19.89 -20.21
CA ALA A 163 15.34 -19.57 -20.91
C ALA A 163 15.82 -20.79 -21.69
N SER A 164 15.24 -21.03 -22.87
CA SER A 164 15.77 -21.91 -23.91
C SER A 164 15.00 -21.69 -25.21
N THR A 165 15.32 -20.61 -25.93
CA THR A 165 15.36 -20.58 -27.40
C THR A 165 16.12 -19.32 -27.78
N GLU A 166 17.41 -19.45 -28.09
CA GLU A 166 18.14 -18.43 -28.83
C GLU A 166 17.57 -18.42 -30.26
N GLN A 167 16.88 -17.34 -30.61
CA GLN A 167 16.81 -16.87 -31.99
C GLN A 167 17.09 -15.37 -31.98
N THR A 168 18.22 -15.03 -32.59
CA THR A 168 18.60 -13.70 -33.06
C THR A 168 17.43 -13.04 -33.80
N PHE A 169 16.87 -11.97 -33.23
CA PHE A 169 16.10 -11.02 -34.00
C PHE A 169 16.39 -9.59 -33.56
N SER A 170 16.76 -8.83 -34.58
CA SER A 170 17.20 -7.44 -34.66
C SER A 170 16.41 -6.44 -33.83
N GLN A 171 17.10 -5.39 -33.38
CA GLN A 171 16.47 -4.15 -32.95
C GLN A 171 15.52 -3.63 -34.04
N SER A 172 14.22 -3.57 -33.72
CA SER A 172 13.26 -2.69 -34.38
C SER A 172 12.27 -2.15 -33.35
N SER A 173 12.40 -0.86 -33.13
CA SER A 173 11.39 0.13 -32.75
C SER A 173 9.91 -0.30 -32.70
N SER A 174 9.27 0.18 -31.63
CA SER A 174 7.85 0.56 -31.47
C SER A 174 6.78 -0.54 -31.49
N SER A 175 6.28 -0.85 -30.29
CA SER A 175 4.85 -1.13 -30.06
C SER A 175 4.34 -0.26 -28.92
N ASN A 176 3.54 0.73 -29.31
CA ASN A 176 2.89 1.72 -28.48
C ASN A 176 1.65 1.06 -27.83
N THR A 177 1.69 0.80 -26.52
CA THR A 177 0.48 0.58 -25.71
C THR A 177 0.45 1.61 -24.59
N GLY A 178 -0.02 2.80 -24.96
CA GLY A 178 -0.10 4.00 -24.12
C GLY A 178 -1.14 3.90 -22.99
N THR A 179 -0.88 3.07 -21.99
CA THR A 179 -1.49 3.24 -20.67
C THR A 179 -0.39 3.31 -19.61
N GLY A 180 0.17 4.51 -19.41
CA GLY A 180 1.14 4.73 -18.33
C GLY A 180 0.58 4.30 -16.97
N ASN A 181 1.41 3.67 -16.14
CA ASN A 181 1.01 3.19 -14.81
C ASN A 181 0.38 4.32 -13.98
N PRO A 182 -0.60 4.03 -13.12
CA PRO A 182 -1.18 5.05 -12.24
C PRO A 182 -0.11 5.67 -11.35
N ARG A 183 -0.22 6.98 -11.10
CA ARG A 183 0.62 7.72 -10.14
C ARG A 183 0.00 7.78 -8.74
N ILE A 184 -1.29 7.45 -8.61
CA ILE A 184 -1.98 7.29 -7.32
C ILE A 184 -2.10 5.79 -7.06
N LEU A 185 -1.37 5.32 -6.06
CA LEU A 185 -1.17 3.90 -5.78
C LEU A 185 -1.83 3.52 -4.47
N LYS A 186 -2.25 2.26 -4.40
CA LYS A 186 -2.75 1.66 -3.17
C LYS A 186 -1.57 1.30 -2.28
N ASP A 187 -1.73 1.50 -0.98
CA ASP A 187 -0.80 0.92 -0.03
C ASP A 187 -0.83 -0.61 -0.11
N ILE A 188 0.29 -1.20 -0.54
CA ILE A 188 0.45 -2.64 -0.75
C ILE A 188 0.31 -3.40 0.58
N PHE A 189 0.80 -2.83 1.68
CA PHE A 189 0.71 -3.47 2.98
C PHE A 189 -0.72 -3.49 3.48
N HIS A 190 -1.43 -2.38 3.35
CA HIS A 190 -2.87 -2.34 3.57
C HIS A 190 -3.61 -3.32 2.66
N LEU A 191 -3.22 -3.43 1.37
CA LEU A 191 -3.82 -4.40 0.45
C LEU A 191 -3.62 -5.84 0.93
N MET A 192 -2.45 -6.19 1.45
CA MET A 192 -2.22 -7.51 2.04
C MET A 192 -3.11 -7.74 3.26
N ASP A 193 -3.27 -6.72 4.10
CA ASP A 193 -4.09 -6.78 5.31
C ASP A 193 -5.61 -6.78 5.02
N MET A 194 -6.05 -6.52 3.79
CA MET A 194 -7.48 -6.61 3.43
C MET A 194 -8.03 -8.03 3.51
N ILE A 195 -7.18 -9.05 3.38
CA ILE A 195 -7.59 -10.45 3.43
C ILE A 195 -7.53 -10.93 4.88
N LYS A 196 -8.68 -11.01 5.55
CA LYS A 196 -8.80 -11.36 6.97
C LYS A 196 -8.99 -12.87 7.16
N VAL A 197 -7.96 -13.65 6.86
CA VAL A 197 -7.95 -15.08 7.17
C VAL A 197 -7.97 -15.33 8.69
N THR A 198 -8.66 -16.38 9.12
CA THR A 198 -8.73 -16.77 10.53
C THR A 198 -7.33 -17.04 11.09
N ARG A 199 -6.93 -16.30 12.14
CA ARG A 199 -5.56 -16.37 12.70
C ARG A 199 -5.16 -17.76 13.21
N CYS A 200 -6.14 -18.54 13.66
CA CYS A 200 -5.94 -19.90 14.15
C CYS A 200 -5.87 -20.95 13.04
N HIS A 201 -6.10 -20.56 11.77
CA HIS A 201 -6.02 -21.47 10.64
C HIS A 201 -4.58 -21.97 10.45
N SER A 202 -4.43 -23.29 10.29
CA SER A 202 -3.12 -23.95 10.16
C SER A 202 -2.24 -23.35 9.06
N LEU A 203 -2.84 -22.98 7.93
CA LEU A 203 -2.15 -22.38 6.77
C LEU A 203 -2.05 -20.84 6.79
N ALA A 204 -2.61 -20.13 7.77
CA ALA A 204 -2.68 -18.66 7.72
C ALA A 204 -1.30 -18.00 7.59
N LYS A 205 -0.31 -18.51 8.33
CA LYS A 205 1.07 -17.98 8.30
C LYS A 205 1.77 -18.23 6.96
N GLU A 206 1.61 -19.44 6.42
CA GLU A 206 2.22 -19.81 5.14
C GLU A 206 1.56 -19.04 3.99
N PHE A 207 0.23 -18.91 4.00
CA PHE A 207 -0.50 -18.09 3.04
C PHE A 207 -0.02 -16.63 3.05
N ALA A 208 0.06 -15.99 4.21
CA ALA A 208 0.54 -14.61 4.32
C ALA A 208 1.96 -14.43 3.76
N ARG A 209 2.83 -15.41 4.00
CA ARG A 209 4.20 -15.43 3.47
C ARG A 209 4.19 -15.55 1.94
N ARG A 210 3.46 -16.52 1.40
CA ARG A 210 3.36 -16.76 -0.05
C ARG A 210 2.70 -15.60 -0.79
N PHE A 211 1.70 -14.97 -0.19
CA PHE A 211 1.03 -13.82 -0.76
C PHE A 211 1.96 -12.61 -0.86
N ARG A 212 2.72 -12.32 0.19
CA ARG A 212 3.79 -11.31 0.13
C ARG A 212 4.80 -11.66 -0.97
N ASP A 213 5.30 -12.90 -0.98
CA ASP A 213 6.35 -13.32 -1.90
C ASP A 213 5.86 -13.33 -3.37
N SER A 214 4.55 -13.49 -3.61
CA SER A 214 3.96 -13.36 -4.96
C SER A 214 3.86 -11.92 -5.45
N ILE A 215 3.76 -10.94 -4.55
CA ILE A 215 3.64 -9.53 -4.92
C ILE A 215 5.01 -8.91 -5.17
N PHE A 216 6.01 -9.27 -4.35
CA PHE A 216 7.31 -8.62 -4.37
C PHE A 216 8.36 -9.47 -5.10
N VAL A 217 8.84 -8.96 -6.23
CA VAL A 217 10.00 -9.53 -6.93
C VAL A 217 11.26 -8.91 -6.37
N THR A 218 12.19 -9.72 -5.86
CA THR A 218 13.47 -9.26 -5.32
C THR A 218 14.45 -8.90 -6.44
N ASP A 219 15.21 -7.82 -6.26
CA ASP A 219 16.33 -7.48 -7.13
C ASP A 219 17.38 -8.62 -7.13
N PRO A 220 17.73 -9.15 -8.32
CA PRO A 220 18.57 -10.34 -8.41
C PRO A 220 20.01 -10.08 -7.95
N ASP A 221 20.53 -8.87 -8.12
CA ASP A 221 21.89 -8.53 -7.71
C ASP A 221 21.98 -8.33 -6.21
N ASP A 222 21.01 -7.66 -5.61
CA ASP A 222 20.91 -7.51 -4.16
C ASP A 222 20.76 -8.90 -3.49
N ARG A 223 19.90 -9.75 -4.06
CA ARG A 223 19.71 -11.13 -3.60
C ARG A 223 21.02 -11.91 -3.65
N ARG A 224 21.74 -11.86 -4.78
CA ARG A 224 23.03 -12.55 -4.95
C ARG A 224 24.07 -12.08 -3.92
N ARG A 225 24.14 -10.77 -3.63
CA ARG A 225 25.05 -10.23 -2.61
C ARG A 225 24.73 -10.75 -1.21
N VAL A 226 23.45 -10.77 -0.85
CA VAL A 226 23.01 -11.28 0.46
C VAL A 226 23.26 -12.79 0.57
N GLU A 227 22.93 -13.56 -0.47
CA GLU A 227 23.19 -15.01 -0.51
C GLU A 227 24.69 -15.31 -0.38
N ALA A 228 25.55 -14.61 -1.12
CA ALA A 228 26.99 -14.76 -1.02
C ALA A 228 27.51 -14.50 0.40
N TYR A 229 27.01 -13.47 1.08
CA TYR A 229 27.35 -13.23 2.49
C TYR A 229 26.85 -14.34 3.40
N LEU A 230 25.61 -14.82 3.22
CA LEU A 230 25.05 -15.88 4.06
C LEU A 230 25.80 -17.22 3.90
N MET A 231 26.33 -17.51 2.70
CA MET A 231 27.20 -18.67 2.48
C MET A 231 28.46 -18.61 3.35
N THR A 232 29.07 -17.43 3.53
CA THR A 232 30.23 -17.26 4.45
C THR A 232 29.89 -17.51 5.92
N LYS A 233 28.61 -17.40 6.28
CA LYS A 233 28.07 -17.67 7.62
C LYS A 233 27.40 -19.05 7.72
N SER A 234 27.58 -19.91 6.72
CA SER A 234 26.98 -21.24 6.64
C SER A 234 25.46 -21.24 6.86
N THR A 235 24.78 -20.19 6.38
CA THR A 235 23.33 -19.99 6.53
C THR A 235 22.68 -19.82 5.15
N SER A 236 21.39 -20.12 5.02
CA SER A 236 20.63 -19.91 3.77
C SER A 236 19.70 -18.70 3.82
N LEU A 237 19.36 -18.16 2.64
CA LEU A 237 18.40 -17.06 2.52
C LEU A 237 17.02 -17.46 3.06
N ASP A 238 16.55 -18.66 2.73
CA ASP A 238 15.25 -19.17 3.18
C ASP A 238 15.18 -19.31 4.71
N TYR A 239 16.26 -19.81 5.31
CA TYR A 239 16.37 -19.85 6.76
C TYR A 239 16.35 -18.45 7.37
N MET A 240 17.04 -17.48 6.77
CA MET A 240 17.04 -16.10 7.25
C MET A 240 15.70 -15.37 7.02
N LEU A 241 14.97 -15.68 5.94
CA LEU A 241 13.65 -15.13 5.69
C LEU A 241 12.60 -15.68 6.65
N SER A 242 12.74 -16.93 7.10
CA SER A 242 11.89 -17.48 8.15
C SER A 242 12.27 -16.91 9.52
N THR A 243 13.57 -16.91 9.86
CA THR A 243 14.08 -16.50 11.19
C THR A 243 14.15 -15.00 11.43
N ARG A 244 14.69 -14.24 10.48
CA ARG A 244 15.01 -12.81 10.63
C ARG A 244 14.64 -12.04 9.35
N PRO A 245 13.37 -12.04 8.92
CA PRO A 245 12.95 -11.46 7.64
C PRO A 245 13.32 -9.98 7.52
N ALA A 246 13.17 -9.20 8.60
CA ALA A 246 13.51 -7.77 8.61
C ALA A 246 14.99 -7.51 8.27
N TRP A 247 15.90 -8.43 8.64
CA TRP A 247 17.31 -8.29 8.32
C TRP A 247 17.56 -8.44 6.81
N VAL A 248 16.92 -9.43 6.18
CA VAL A 248 17.05 -9.69 4.73
C VAL A 248 16.35 -8.58 3.93
N LEU A 249 15.10 -8.28 4.27
CA LEU A 249 14.24 -7.36 3.51
C LEU A 249 14.72 -5.90 3.55
N ARG A 250 15.61 -5.56 4.50
CA ARG A 250 16.28 -4.24 4.57
C ARG A 250 17.50 -4.14 3.64
N ARG A 251 17.99 -5.27 3.12
CA ARG A 251 19.19 -5.38 2.26
C ARG A 251 18.87 -5.77 0.82
N VAL A 252 17.61 -6.05 0.52
CA VAL A 252 17.15 -6.50 -0.79
C VAL A 252 16.05 -5.57 -1.28
N ARG A 253 16.33 -4.83 -2.37
CA ARG A 253 15.31 -4.07 -3.08
C ARG A 253 14.30 -5.03 -3.69
N ARG A 254 13.07 -4.54 -3.78
CA ARG A 254 11.93 -5.27 -4.32
C ARG A 254 11.24 -4.40 -5.36
N THR A 255 10.55 -5.02 -6.29
CA THR A 255 9.73 -4.34 -7.29
C THR A 255 8.40 -5.07 -7.38
N VAL A 256 7.32 -4.31 -7.53
CA VAL A 256 6.01 -4.89 -7.85
C VAL A 256 5.84 -4.84 -9.37
N PRO A 257 5.68 -6.00 -10.03
CA PRO A 257 5.58 -6.07 -11.48
C PRO A 257 4.27 -5.45 -12.00
N ARG A 258 4.16 -5.33 -13.32
CA ARG A 258 2.96 -4.77 -13.95
C ARG A 258 1.73 -5.64 -13.70
N ALA A 259 0.55 -5.06 -13.90
CA ALA A 259 -0.73 -5.73 -13.64
C ALA A 259 -0.87 -7.03 -14.43
N GLU A 260 -0.38 -7.07 -15.67
CA GLU A 260 -0.46 -8.21 -16.57
C GLU A 260 0.35 -9.42 -16.08
N GLU A 261 1.48 -9.15 -15.42
CA GLU A 261 2.35 -10.18 -14.83
C GLU A 261 1.89 -10.56 -13.42
N LEU A 262 1.46 -9.58 -12.62
CA LEU A 262 1.10 -9.78 -11.21
C LEU A 262 -0.25 -10.49 -11.04
N TYR A 263 -1.25 -10.12 -11.84
CA TYR A 263 -2.62 -10.62 -11.74
C TYR A 263 -2.69 -12.17 -11.79
N PRO A 264 -2.13 -12.86 -12.81
CA PRO A 264 -2.26 -14.31 -12.91
C PRO A 264 -1.55 -15.03 -11.75
N VAL A 265 -0.42 -14.51 -11.26
CA VAL A 265 0.34 -15.11 -10.15
C VAL A 265 -0.50 -15.08 -8.87
N VAL A 266 -1.10 -13.94 -8.55
CA VAL A 266 -1.91 -13.79 -7.33
C VAL A 266 -3.25 -14.53 -7.45
N GLU A 267 -3.88 -14.53 -8.62
CA GLU A 267 -5.11 -15.30 -8.87
C GLU A 267 -4.87 -16.80 -8.68
N ASN A 268 -3.76 -17.32 -9.22
CA ASN A 268 -3.40 -18.72 -9.04
C ASN A 268 -3.16 -19.06 -7.56
N LEU A 269 -2.45 -18.20 -6.83
CA LEU A 269 -2.26 -18.38 -5.39
C LEU A 269 -3.59 -18.45 -4.63
N PHE A 270 -4.54 -17.56 -4.92
CA PHE A 270 -5.85 -17.57 -4.27
C PHE A 270 -6.65 -18.82 -4.62
N ARG A 271 -6.56 -19.32 -5.86
CA ARG A 271 -7.19 -20.58 -6.27
C ARG A 271 -6.57 -21.79 -5.57
N GLU A 272 -5.24 -21.83 -5.44
CA GLU A 272 -4.51 -22.91 -4.78
C GLU A 272 -4.79 -22.97 -3.27
N TYR A 273 -4.85 -21.82 -2.59
CA TYR A 273 -4.97 -21.76 -1.14
C TYR A 273 -6.41 -21.67 -0.65
N GLY A 274 -7.32 -21.07 -1.42
CA GLY A 274 -8.63 -20.66 -0.92
C GLY A 274 -9.50 -21.83 -0.44
N SER A 275 -9.46 -22.97 -1.14
CA SER A 275 -10.22 -24.17 -0.78
C SER A 275 -9.50 -25.10 0.20
N LEU A 276 -8.26 -24.81 0.59
CA LEU A 276 -7.52 -25.69 1.48
C LEU A 276 -8.11 -25.66 2.88
N GLU A 277 -8.41 -26.86 3.40
CA GLU A 277 -9.00 -27.02 4.72
C GLU A 277 -7.98 -26.91 5.84
N CYS A 278 -8.43 -26.37 6.96
CA CYS A 278 -7.64 -26.30 8.17
C CYS A 278 -7.49 -27.70 8.78
N ALA A 279 -6.25 -28.12 9.04
CA ALA A 279 -5.99 -29.37 9.76
C ALA A 279 -6.64 -29.46 11.16
N LYS A 280 -7.01 -28.32 11.76
CA LYS A 280 -7.64 -28.25 13.09
C LYS A 280 -9.16 -28.13 13.04
N THR A 281 -9.69 -27.29 12.16
CA THR A 281 -11.12 -26.92 12.15
C THR A 281 -11.90 -27.53 10.98
N GLY A 282 -11.21 -28.09 9.97
CA GLY A 282 -11.85 -28.59 8.74
C GLY A 282 -12.48 -27.51 7.85
N LEU A 283 -12.38 -26.24 8.25
CA LEU A 283 -12.92 -25.12 7.48
C LEU A 283 -11.92 -24.69 6.39
N PRO A 284 -12.39 -24.24 5.22
CA PRO A 284 -11.53 -23.71 4.17
C PRO A 284 -10.81 -22.44 4.66
N LEU A 285 -9.65 -22.16 4.06
CA LEU A 285 -8.90 -20.94 4.35
C LEU A 285 -9.71 -19.68 3.98
N PHE A 286 -10.43 -19.73 2.85
CA PHE A 286 -11.29 -18.64 2.40
C PHE A 286 -12.76 -19.02 2.55
N ASP A 287 -13.47 -18.29 3.42
CA ASP A 287 -14.93 -18.26 3.43
C ASP A 287 -15.48 -17.29 2.37
N SER A 288 -16.80 -17.12 2.31
CA SER A 288 -17.46 -16.23 1.35
C SER A 288 -17.04 -14.75 1.49
N GLU A 289 -16.72 -14.30 2.70
CA GLU A 289 -16.27 -12.94 2.96
C GLU A 289 -14.82 -12.75 2.48
N VAL A 290 -13.93 -13.68 2.82
CA VAL A 290 -12.53 -13.67 2.40
C VAL A 290 -12.41 -13.79 0.88
N TRP A 291 -13.27 -14.57 0.22
CA TRP A 291 -13.36 -14.58 -1.25
C TRP A 291 -13.73 -13.22 -1.82
N SER A 292 -14.69 -12.52 -1.20
CA SER A 292 -15.08 -11.17 -1.61
C SER A 292 -13.92 -10.17 -1.44
N GLN A 293 -13.15 -10.28 -0.34
CA GLN A 293 -11.94 -9.50 -0.10
C GLN A 293 -10.85 -9.81 -1.15
N ALA A 294 -10.61 -11.08 -1.45
CA ALA A 294 -9.66 -11.54 -2.46
C ALA A 294 -10.01 -11.01 -3.86
N ILE A 295 -11.29 -11.01 -4.24
CA ILE A 295 -11.76 -10.42 -5.49
C ILE A 295 -11.46 -8.91 -5.52
N ASN A 296 -11.64 -8.19 -4.41
CA ASN A 296 -11.32 -6.76 -4.34
C ASN A 296 -9.82 -6.49 -4.51
N VAL A 297 -8.96 -7.36 -3.97
CA VAL A 297 -7.51 -7.33 -4.19
C VAL A 297 -7.18 -7.55 -5.67
N LEU A 298 -7.73 -8.59 -6.30
CA LEU A 298 -7.52 -8.87 -7.73
C LEU A 298 -7.99 -7.71 -8.61
N LYS A 299 -9.13 -7.09 -8.26
CA LYS A 299 -9.62 -5.89 -8.94
C LYS A 299 -8.64 -4.71 -8.81
N ALA A 300 -7.99 -4.51 -7.65
CA ALA A 300 -6.99 -3.46 -7.47
C ALA A 300 -5.72 -3.72 -8.29
N ILE A 301 -5.25 -4.97 -8.32
CA ILE A 301 -4.11 -5.40 -9.14
C ILE A 301 -4.41 -5.19 -10.62
N ARG A 302 -5.58 -5.63 -11.10
CA ARG A 302 -6.00 -5.48 -12.51
C ARG A 302 -6.02 -4.02 -12.98
N ARG A 303 -6.31 -3.08 -12.08
CA ARG A 303 -6.29 -1.63 -12.38
C ARG A 303 -4.88 -1.02 -12.34
N GLY A 304 -3.85 -1.81 -12.05
CA GLY A 304 -2.47 -1.35 -11.90
C GLY A 304 -2.23 -0.50 -10.66
N GLU A 305 -3.17 -0.43 -9.71
CA GLU A 305 -3.07 0.43 -8.52
C GLU A 305 -1.96 0.02 -7.56
N VAL A 306 -1.38 -1.16 -7.75
CA VAL A 306 -0.40 -1.80 -6.86
C VAL A 306 0.98 -1.87 -7.50
N SER A 307 1.04 -1.80 -8.83
CA SER A 307 2.26 -1.94 -9.61
C SER A 307 3.15 -0.72 -9.47
N ASP A 308 4.45 -0.94 -9.40
CA ASP A 308 5.40 0.17 -9.29
C ASP A 308 5.40 1.00 -10.60
N PRO A 309 5.47 2.34 -10.51
CA PRO A 309 5.54 3.18 -11.70
C PRO A 309 6.94 3.07 -12.35
N PRO A 310 7.03 2.96 -13.69
CA PRO A 310 8.32 2.86 -14.36
C PRO A 310 9.12 4.15 -14.18
N GLY A 311 10.43 4.01 -14.02
CA GLY A 311 11.37 5.13 -13.91
C GLY A 311 11.39 5.85 -12.56
N ILE A 312 10.58 5.44 -11.58
CA ILE A 312 10.56 6.06 -10.25
C ILE A 312 11.21 5.12 -9.24
N PRO A 313 12.34 5.51 -8.61
CA PRO A 313 12.95 4.72 -7.56
C PRO A 313 12.11 4.79 -6.28
N LEU A 314 11.73 3.63 -5.75
CA LEU A 314 11.00 3.50 -4.48
C LEU A 314 11.87 2.95 -3.34
N TYR A 315 13.16 2.76 -3.62
CA TYR A 315 14.18 2.35 -2.67
C TYR A 315 15.37 3.29 -2.72
N PHE A 316 15.81 3.73 -1.54
CA PHE A 316 16.94 4.64 -1.38
C PHE A 316 18.01 3.96 -0.53
N LYS A 317 19.28 3.99 -0.98
CA LYS A 317 20.41 3.45 -0.20
C LYS A 317 20.70 4.42 0.94
N MET A 318 20.51 3.98 2.18
CA MET A 318 20.78 4.75 3.39
C MET A 318 22.24 4.67 3.82
N GLY A 319 22.94 3.61 3.40
CA GLY A 319 24.31 3.36 3.80
C GLY A 319 24.64 1.88 3.68
N GLU A 320 25.64 1.45 4.44
CA GLU A 320 26.07 0.06 4.52
C GLU A 320 26.06 -0.41 5.98
N ASP A 321 25.82 -1.70 6.18
CA ASP A 321 25.94 -2.30 7.49
C ASP A 321 27.39 -2.60 7.85
N LYS A 322 27.61 -3.06 9.08
CA LYS A 322 28.93 -3.50 9.57
C LYS A 322 29.60 -4.61 8.75
N ASN A 323 28.88 -5.25 7.83
CA ASN A 323 29.37 -6.31 6.96
C ASN A 323 29.53 -5.82 5.50
N GLY A 324 29.41 -4.52 5.23
CA GLY A 324 29.48 -3.94 3.89
C GLY A 324 28.25 -4.20 3.03
N LEU A 325 27.13 -4.65 3.61
CA LEU A 325 25.89 -4.87 2.86
C LEU A 325 25.07 -3.58 2.80
N PRO A 326 24.55 -3.21 1.62
CA PRO A 326 23.74 -1.99 1.49
C PRO A 326 22.46 -2.10 2.30
N LEU A 327 22.11 -0.99 2.96
CA LEU A 327 20.84 -0.83 3.66
C LEU A 327 19.94 0.09 2.84
N TYR A 328 18.72 -0.37 2.59
CA TYR A 328 17.73 0.38 1.81
C TYR A 328 16.54 0.82 2.67
N ARG A 329 16.07 2.05 2.43
CA ARG A 329 14.77 2.56 2.88
C ARG A 329 13.76 2.40 1.75
N CYS A 330 12.56 1.96 2.09
CA CYS A 330 11.45 1.84 1.16
C CYS A 330 10.53 3.04 1.33
N SER A 331 10.18 3.73 0.25
CA SER A 331 9.20 4.83 0.28
C SER A 331 7.76 4.39 -0.06
N ARG A 332 7.52 3.08 -0.22
CA ARG A 332 6.19 2.55 -0.52
C ARG A 332 5.23 2.57 0.66
N GLY A 333 3.98 2.88 0.35
CA GLY A 333 2.85 2.71 1.25
C GLY A 333 2.77 3.80 2.32
N THR A 334 2.00 3.53 3.35
CA THR A 334 1.65 4.45 4.43
C THR A 334 1.97 3.87 5.82
N ASN A 335 2.65 2.72 5.88
CA ASN A 335 2.95 2.05 7.15
C ASN A 335 3.72 2.92 8.14
N SER A 336 4.67 3.71 7.67
CA SER A 336 5.42 4.64 8.52
C SER A 336 4.52 5.71 9.16
N LEU A 337 3.42 6.08 8.51
CA LEU A 337 2.44 7.01 9.09
C LEU A 337 1.72 6.41 10.29
N GLU A 338 1.41 5.12 10.27
CA GLU A 338 0.68 4.47 11.35
C GLU A 338 1.55 4.30 12.59
N GLY A 339 2.65 3.55 12.47
CA GLY A 339 3.53 3.26 13.60
C GLY A 339 4.41 4.44 14.03
N GLY A 340 4.84 5.26 13.08
CA GLY A 340 5.77 6.36 13.34
C GLY A 340 5.08 7.65 13.76
N VAL A 341 3.96 8.02 13.11
CA VAL A 341 3.30 9.31 13.35
C VAL A 341 2.05 9.16 14.20
N HIS A 342 1.09 8.34 13.76
CA HIS A 342 -0.24 8.26 14.38
C HIS A 342 -0.20 7.64 15.77
N GLN A 343 0.54 6.54 15.98
CA GLN A 343 0.69 5.95 17.31
C GLN A 343 1.38 6.90 18.30
N ASN A 344 2.35 7.69 17.85
CA ASN A 344 2.97 8.72 18.68
C ASN A 344 1.97 9.80 19.08
N ILE A 345 1.14 10.25 18.13
CA ILE A 345 0.11 11.25 18.40
C ILE A 345 -0.96 10.73 19.37
N ILE A 346 -1.41 9.49 19.18
CA ILE A 346 -2.40 8.85 20.06
C ILE A 346 -1.88 8.79 21.49
N ARG A 347 -0.66 8.28 21.68
CA ARG A 347 -0.05 8.10 23.01
C ARG A 347 0.20 9.42 23.72
N ASN A 348 0.68 10.44 23.00
CA ASN A 348 1.15 11.68 23.62
C ASN A 348 0.07 12.77 23.74
N PHE A 349 -0.98 12.75 22.93
CA PHE A 349 -1.89 13.90 22.84
C PHE A 349 -3.38 13.54 22.94
N LEU A 350 -3.81 12.44 22.35
CA LEU A 350 -5.25 12.13 22.24
C LEU A 350 -5.85 11.54 23.52
N SER A 351 -5.03 10.90 24.37
CA SER A 351 -5.46 10.35 25.65
C SER A 351 -5.90 11.42 26.66
N PHE A 352 -5.47 12.67 26.50
CA PHE A 352 -5.68 13.74 27.48
C PHE A 352 -7.00 14.51 27.32
N GLY A 353 -7.85 14.17 26.34
CA GLY A 353 -9.09 14.92 26.09
C GLY A 353 -8.81 16.40 25.80
N ALA A 354 -7.72 16.70 25.09
CA ALA A 354 -7.33 18.06 24.78
C ALA A 354 -8.38 18.76 23.91
N GLY A 355 -8.65 20.04 24.23
CA GLY A 355 -9.49 20.89 23.40
C GLY A 355 -8.83 21.23 22.06
N PRO A 356 -9.61 21.64 21.04
CA PRO A 356 -9.12 21.89 19.68
C PRO A 356 -7.86 22.77 19.58
N HIS A 357 -7.80 23.84 20.37
CA HIS A 357 -6.69 24.77 20.35
C HIS A 357 -5.38 24.12 20.87
N LEU A 358 -5.46 23.46 22.03
CA LEU A 358 -4.31 22.78 22.63
C LEU A 358 -3.78 21.69 21.70
N THR A 359 -4.67 20.88 21.12
CA THR A 359 -4.27 19.83 20.17
C THR A 359 -3.65 20.44 18.92
N GLY A 360 -4.16 21.56 18.42
CA GLY A 360 -3.55 22.28 17.30
C GLY A 360 -2.11 22.73 17.58
N CYS A 361 -1.87 23.32 18.75
CA CYS A 361 -0.53 23.73 19.18
C CYS A 361 0.41 22.54 19.36
N ALA A 362 -0.05 21.49 20.05
CA ALA A 362 0.73 20.26 20.28
C ALA A 362 1.10 19.57 18.97
N LEU A 363 0.19 19.54 18.00
CA LEU A 363 0.44 18.97 16.69
C LEU A 363 1.47 19.77 15.88
N ALA A 364 1.45 21.10 16.01
CA ALA A 364 2.43 21.95 15.35
C ALA A 364 3.85 21.73 15.90
N ASP A 365 3.99 21.62 17.22
CA ASP A 365 5.25 21.30 17.89
C ASP A 365 5.71 19.87 17.57
N TYR A 366 4.81 18.88 17.61
CA TYR A 366 5.11 17.51 17.19
C TYR A 366 5.63 17.44 15.76
N ARG A 367 4.96 18.12 14.81
CA ARG A 367 5.39 18.17 13.41
C ARG A 367 6.79 18.74 13.27
N LEU A 368 7.11 19.81 14.00
CA LEU A 368 8.44 20.42 13.97
C LEU A 368 9.51 19.43 14.46
N ARG A 369 9.32 18.83 15.64
CA ARG A 369 10.28 17.89 16.22
C ARG A 369 10.43 16.64 15.36
N HIS A 370 9.32 16.04 14.94
CA HIS A 370 9.33 14.86 14.07
C HIS A 370 10.09 15.14 12.78
N ASN A 371 9.88 16.29 12.15
CA ASN A 371 10.59 16.63 10.91
C ASN A 371 12.08 16.82 11.16
N ILE A 372 12.50 17.43 12.28
CA ILE A 372 13.93 17.52 12.65
C ILE A 372 14.52 16.11 12.81
N ASP A 373 13.84 15.25 13.58
CA ASP A 373 14.34 13.90 13.91
C ASP A 373 14.50 12.97 12.69
N VAL A 374 13.73 13.19 11.61
CA VAL A 374 13.80 12.37 10.38
C VAL A 374 14.67 12.99 9.28
N SER A 375 15.03 14.27 9.42
CA SER A 375 15.94 14.97 8.50
C SER A 375 17.42 14.78 8.87
N ASP A 376 17.73 14.44 10.13
CA ASP A 376 19.06 14.04 10.62
C ASP A 376 19.37 12.56 10.32
#